data_AF-A0A9C8TY13-F1
#
_entry.id   AF-A0A9C8TY13-F1
#
_cell.length_a   1.000
_cell.length_b   1.000
_cell.length_c   1.000
_cell.angle_alpha   90.00
_cell.angle_beta   90.00
_cell.angle_gamma   90.00
#
_symmetry.space_group_name_H-M   'P 1'
#
loop_
_entity.id
_entity.type
_entity.pdbx_description
1 polymer ?
#
loop_
_entity_poly.entity_id
_entity_poly.type
_entity_poly.pdbx_seq_one_letter_code
_entity_poly.pdbx_strand_id
1 'polypeptide(L)'
;MPNQTGPHGSVTKVTRLALIVTLVLMGLTFLGCLAMGIQAALSKDPKLVTAVGASLGMLVSLLVGSWAMVAYGIVRVIVANERHVDSTNGRIERLETLATDQAESMRQLRDLACLSDKAKSLIYRDSEIEAFRETVQHALFRQDYKAAEQLIEEIEEKIGYAEEAERLRKNVADFRNATMEEKVQAAVDRVAKLLAAHDWARALRETQRLGTLFADNDKIAELPRRIHLARTKHKRDLLQAYGEATRKKDVDRSIDLLRELDPYLTPQEAAALRESARGVFKARLNNLGVQFAIFVEDEQWAQAIAAGEEIIREFPNTRMAQEVRSKMDSLRTRAEAAPNPAT
;
A
#
# COMPACT_ATOMS: atom_id res chain seq x y z
N MET A 1 -44.62 -7.31 29.87
CA MET A 1 -43.48 -8.10 30.41
C MET A 1 -44.01 -9.18 31.33
N PRO A 2 -44.27 -10.40 30.83
CA PRO A 2 -44.69 -11.51 31.66
C PRO A 2 -43.47 -12.13 32.36
N ASN A 3 -43.54 -12.22 33.68
CA ASN A 3 -42.56 -12.88 34.52
C ASN A 3 -42.45 -14.35 34.10
N GLN A 4 -41.40 -14.70 33.35
CA GLN A 4 -40.99 -16.09 33.12
C GLN A 4 -40.42 -16.64 34.43
N THR A 5 -41.28 -17.04 35.35
CA THR A 5 -40.90 -18.03 36.36
C THR A 5 -40.83 -19.37 35.63
N GLY A 6 -39.69 -19.62 34.99
CA GLY A 6 -39.43 -20.88 34.30
C GLY A 6 -39.62 -22.10 35.22
N PRO A 7 -39.82 -23.28 34.64
CA PRO A 7 -40.10 -24.53 35.38
C PRO A 7 -39.05 -24.89 36.45
N HIS A 8 -37.87 -24.25 36.45
CA HIS A 8 -36.86 -24.35 37.51
C HIS A 8 -37.34 -23.90 38.92
N GLY A 9 -38.45 -23.14 38.99
CA GLY A 9 -39.02 -22.71 40.27
C GLY A 9 -39.60 -23.84 41.12
N SER A 10 -40.03 -24.96 40.52
CA SER A 10 -40.61 -26.09 41.25
C SER A 10 -39.52 -26.99 41.84
N VAL A 11 -38.47 -27.29 41.08
CA VAL A 11 -37.36 -28.16 41.49
C VAL A 11 -36.59 -27.54 42.65
N THR A 12 -36.34 -26.23 42.61
CA THR A 12 -35.68 -25.48 43.69
C THR A 12 -36.53 -25.40 44.96
N LYS A 13 -37.86 -25.36 44.84
CA LYS A 13 -38.77 -25.43 45.98
C LYS A 13 -38.76 -26.81 46.64
N VAL A 14 -38.78 -27.89 45.84
CA VAL A 14 -38.76 -29.27 46.36
C VAL A 14 -37.43 -29.59 47.04
N THR A 15 -36.30 -29.16 46.47
CA THR A 15 -34.98 -29.34 47.11
C THR A 15 -34.82 -28.54 48.40
N ARG A 16 -35.29 -27.28 48.44
CA ARG A 16 -35.30 -26.50 49.67
C ARG A 16 -36.18 -27.14 50.74
N LEU A 17 -37.35 -27.66 50.36
CA LEU A 17 -38.27 -28.30 51.30
C LEU A 17 -37.68 -29.61 51.85
N ALA A 18 -37.05 -30.43 51.00
CA ALA A 18 -36.35 -31.64 51.43
C ALA A 18 -35.18 -31.33 52.38
N LEU A 19 -34.40 -30.29 52.10
CA LEU A 19 -33.29 -29.86 52.95
C LEU A 19 -33.78 -29.31 54.30
N ILE A 20 -34.87 -28.53 54.31
CA ILE A 20 -35.47 -28.06 55.56
C ILE A 20 -35.99 -29.25 56.38
N VAL A 21 -36.66 -30.22 55.76
CA VAL A 21 -37.17 -31.41 56.45
C VAL A 21 -36.04 -32.23 57.05
N THR A 22 -34.93 -32.46 56.33
CA THR A 22 -33.78 -33.20 56.89
C THR A 22 -33.12 -32.45 58.03
N LEU A 23 -33.00 -31.12 57.94
CA LEU A 23 -32.39 -30.29 58.98
C LEU A 23 -33.26 -30.25 60.26
N VAL A 24 -34.60 -30.19 60.11
CA VAL A 24 -35.54 -30.30 61.23
C VAL A 24 -35.47 -31.67 61.89
N LEU A 25 -35.40 -32.75 61.11
CA LEU A 25 -35.27 -34.10 61.64
C LEU A 25 -33.96 -34.29 62.42
N MET A 26 -32.85 -33.74 61.92
CA MET A 26 -31.56 -33.76 62.59
C MET A 26 -31.56 -32.93 63.89
N GLY A 27 -32.27 -31.80 63.91
CA GLY A 27 -32.45 -31.00 65.12
C GLY A 27 -33.26 -31.72 66.20
N LEU A 28 -34.35 -32.39 65.81
CA LEU A 28 -35.21 -33.16 66.73
C LEU A 28 -34.48 -34.36 67.33
N THR A 29 -33.68 -35.09 66.54
CA THR A 29 -32.88 -36.21 67.07
C THR A 29 -31.80 -35.72 68.02
N PHE A 30 -31.17 -34.58 67.74
CA PHE A 30 -30.19 -33.96 68.63
C PHE A 30 -30.81 -33.53 69.97
N LEU A 31 -31.97 -32.87 69.94
CA LEU A 31 -32.74 -32.51 71.13
C LEU A 31 -33.16 -33.74 71.95
N GLY A 32 -33.60 -34.81 71.28
CA GLY A 32 -33.94 -36.07 71.93
C GLY A 32 -32.76 -36.72 72.64
N CYS A 33 -31.58 -36.75 72.00
CA CYS A 33 -30.34 -37.24 72.62
C CYS A 33 -29.92 -36.41 73.83
N LEU A 34 -30.03 -35.08 73.76
CA LEU A 34 -29.74 -34.19 74.89
C LEU A 34 -30.71 -34.42 76.05
N ALA A 35 -32.01 -34.52 75.79
CA ALA A 35 -33.02 -34.77 76.82
C ALA A 35 -32.80 -36.12 77.53
N MET A 36 -32.50 -37.18 76.76
CA MET A 36 -32.15 -38.49 77.34
C MET A 36 -30.85 -38.44 78.14
N GLY A 37 -29.85 -37.67 77.69
CA GLY A 37 -28.60 -37.47 78.43
C GLY A 37 -28.81 -36.78 79.78
N ILE A 38 -29.62 -35.73 79.83
CA ILE A 38 -29.96 -35.01 81.06
C ILE A 38 -30.75 -35.91 82.02
N GLN A 39 -31.71 -36.69 81.50
CA GLN A 39 -32.51 -37.60 82.32
C GLN A 39 -31.67 -38.75 82.89
N ALA A 40 -30.66 -39.23 82.14
CA ALA A 40 -29.71 -40.22 82.63
C ALA A 40 -28.77 -39.67 83.72
N ALA A 41 -28.43 -38.38 83.68
CA ALA A 41 -27.60 -37.74 84.71
C ALA A 41 -28.32 -37.57 86.06
N LEU A 42 -29.66 -37.57 86.06
CA LEU A 42 -30.50 -37.42 87.25
C LEU A 42 -30.89 -38.75 87.93
N SER A 43 -30.66 -39.90 87.27
CA SER A 43 -31.05 -41.20 87.82
C SER A 43 -29.96 -41.82 88.71
N LYS A 44 -30.37 -42.47 89.80
CA LYS A 44 -29.48 -42.99 90.86
C LYS A 44 -28.62 -44.20 90.45
N ASP A 45 -28.89 -44.85 89.31
CA ASP A 45 -28.12 -45.98 88.76
C ASP A 45 -27.57 -45.66 87.35
N PRO A 46 -26.41 -45.01 87.24
CA PRO A 46 -25.97 -44.35 86.01
C PRO A 46 -25.40 -45.28 84.94
N LYS A 47 -25.13 -46.56 85.23
CA LYS A 47 -24.34 -47.41 84.31
C LYS A 47 -25.15 -48.08 83.19
N LEU A 48 -26.43 -48.40 83.41
CA LEU A 48 -27.21 -49.16 82.42
C LEU A 48 -28.02 -48.24 81.48
N VAL A 49 -28.55 -47.13 81.98
CA VAL A 49 -29.32 -46.17 81.19
C VAL A 49 -28.43 -45.42 80.19
N THR A 50 -27.20 -45.10 80.57
CA THR A 50 -26.24 -44.41 79.69
C THR A 50 -25.76 -45.30 78.55
N ALA A 51 -25.54 -46.59 78.80
CA ALA A 51 -25.11 -47.54 77.78
C ALA A 51 -26.19 -47.81 76.71
N VAL A 52 -27.45 -47.97 77.12
CA VAL A 52 -28.57 -48.21 76.20
C VAL A 52 -28.95 -46.93 75.43
N GLY A 53 -28.90 -45.76 76.08
CA GLY A 53 -29.14 -44.48 75.42
C GLY A 53 -28.09 -44.16 74.35
N ALA A 54 -26.81 -44.44 74.63
CA ALA A 54 -25.73 -44.20 73.68
C ALA A 54 -25.84 -45.10 72.43
N SER A 55 -26.17 -46.38 72.59
CA SER A 55 -26.30 -47.30 71.45
C SER A 55 -27.53 -46.97 70.58
N LEU A 56 -28.65 -46.58 71.19
CA LEU A 56 -29.85 -46.17 70.45
C LEU A 56 -29.62 -44.85 69.70
N GLY A 57 -28.95 -43.88 70.33
CA GLY A 57 -28.59 -42.61 69.70
C GLY A 57 -27.67 -42.80 68.49
N MET A 58 -26.70 -43.72 68.60
CA MET A 58 -25.80 -44.05 67.50
C MET A 58 -26.54 -44.67 66.31
N LEU A 59 -27.47 -45.61 66.57
CA LEU A 59 -28.32 -46.21 65.53
C LEU A 59 -29.20 -45.19 64.81
N VAL A 60 -29.85 -44.28 65.55
CA VAL A 60 -30.69 -43.22 64.96
C VAL A 60 -29.84 -42.27 64.11
N SER A 61 -28.64 -41.89 64.58
CA SER A 61 -27.75 -41.02 63.82
C SER A 61 -27.28 -41.66 62.50
N LEU A 62 -27.01 -42.97 62.49
CA LEU A 62 -26.64 -43.71 61.29
C LEU A 62 -27.80 -43.80 60.29
N LEU A 63 -29.03 -44.02 60.77
CA LEU A 63 -30.21 -44.05 59.91
C LEU A 63 -30.49 -42.69 59.27
N VAL A 64 -30.40 -41.60 60.04
CA VAL A 64 -30.57 -40.23 59.52
C VAL A 64 -29.47 -39.89 58.52
N GLY A 65 -28.21 -40.26 58.82
CA GLY A 65 -27.08 -40.08 57.91
C GLY A 65 -27.26 -40.83 56.59
N SER A 66 -27.69 -42.11 56.66
CA SER A 66 -27.98 -42.92 55.48
C SER A 66 -29.11 -42.32 54.64
N TRP A 67 -30.18 -41.84 55.28
CA TRP A 67 -31.31 -41.22 54.59
C TRP A 67 -30.90 -39.91 53.88
N ALA A 68 -30.09 -39.08 54.54
CA ALA A 68 -29.56 -37.85 53.95
C ALA A 68 -28.71 -38.13 52.70
N MET A 69 -27.90 -39.21 52.72
CA MET A 69 -27.08 -39.61 51.57
C MET A 69 -27.94 -40.05 50.38
N VAL A 70 -29.01 -40.82 50.63
CA VAL A 70 -29.96 -41.25 49.58
C VAL A 70 -30.71 -40.05 49.00
N ALA A 71 -31.21 -39.15 49.85
CA ALA A 71 -31.89 -37.94 49.41
C ALA A 71 -30.97 -37.05 48.55
N TYR A 72 -29.71 -36.89 48.96
CA TYR A 72 -28.70 -36.19 48.17
C TYR A 72 -28.43 -36.85 46.82
N GLY A 73 -28.36 -38.19 46.80
CA GLY A 73 -28.21 -38.97 45.57
C GLY A 73 -29.35 -38.74 44.57
N ILE A 74 -30.61 -38.78 45.03
CA ILE A 74 -31.79 -38.58 44.19
C ILE A 74 -31.81 -37.16 43.60
N VAL A 75 -31.55 -36.14 44.42
CA VAL A 75 -31.47 -34.75 43.96
C VAL A 75 -30.39 -34.59 42.90
N ARG A 76 -29.22 -35.21 43.09
CA ARG A 76 -28.11 -35.14 42.13
C ARG A 76 -28.49 -35.78 40.79
N VAL A 77 -29.21 -36.90 40.80
CA VAL A 77 -29.68 -37.58 39.57
C VAL A 77 -30.72 -36.73 38.84
N ILE A 78 -31.68 -36.13 39.56
CA ILE A 78 -32.70 -35.27 38.95
C ILE A 78 -32.05 -34.06 38.26
N VAL A 79 -31.11 -33.38 38.94
CA VAL A 79 -30.40 -32.23 38.38
C VAL A 79 -29.51 -32.63 37.20
N ALA A 80 -28.88 -33.81 37.24
CA ALA A 80 -28.11 -34.32 36.11
C ALA A 80 -29.01 -34.62 34.90
N ASN A 81 -30.19 -35.19 35.13
CA ASN A 81 -31.14 -35.51 34.07
C ASN A 81 -31.73 -34.25 33.43
N GLU A 82 -32.01 -33.20 34.22
CA GLU A 82 -32.50 -31.91 33.72
C GLU A 82 -31.51 -31.29 32.71
N ARG A 83 -30.20 -31.33 33.02
CA ARG A 83 -29.16 -30.85 32.09
C ARG A 83 -29.13 -31.64 30.78
N HIS A 84 -29.36 -32.95 30.82
CA HIS A 84 -29.43 -33.77 29.62
C HIS A 84 -30.67 -33.47 28.78
N VAL A 85 -31.82 -33.24 29.43
CA VAL A 85 -33.07 -32.86 28.76
C VAL A 85 -32.96 -31.50 28.09
N ASP A 86 -32.41 -30.49 28.77
CA ASP A 86 -32.22 -29.15 28.20
C ASP A 86 -31.28 -29.17 26.98
N SER A 87 -30.20 -29.97 27.05
CA SER A 87 -29.30 -30.14 25.92
C SER A 87 -29.96 -30.83 24.71
N THR A 88 -30.91 -31.72 24.98
CA THR A 88 -31.64 -32.44 23.92
C THR A 88 -32.69 -31.54 23.29
N ASN A 89 -33.42 -30.76 24.10
CA ASN A 89 -34.39 -29.78 23.60
C ASN A 89 -33.71 -28.73 22.71
N GLY A 90 -32.57 -28.18 23.11
CA GLY A 90 -31.83 -27.23 22.28
C GLY A 90 -31.25 -27.83 20.99
N ARG A 91 -31.14 -29.16 20.88
CA ARG A 91 -30.79 -29.85 19.62
C ARG A 91 -32.01 -30.06 18.74
N ILE A 92 -33.16 -30.38 19.33
CA ILE A 92 -34.42 -30.55 18.60
C ILE A 92 -34.85 -29.22 17.98
N GLU A 93 -34.77 -28.12 18.72
CA GLU A 93 -35.11 -26.78 18.21
C GLU A 93 -34.23 -26.40 17.00
N ARG A 94 -32.93 -26.70 17.06
CA ARG A 94 -32.03 -26.49 15.90
C ARG A 94 -32.40 -27.36 14.71
N LEU A 95 -32.75 -28.63 14.94
CA LEU A 95 -33.18 -29.53 13.87
C LEU A 95 -34.49 -29.07 13.24
N GLU A 96 -35.42 -28.53 14.04
CA GLU A 96 -36.66 -27.95 13.55
C GLU A 96 -36.38 -26.74 12.64
N THR A 97 -35.52 -25.81 13.07
CA THR A 97 -35.12 -24.67 12.22
C THR A 97 -34.43 -25.10 10.93
N LEU A 98 -33.53 -26.08 10.99
CA LEU A 98 -32.87 -26.60 9.78
C LEU A 98 -33.85 -27.29 8.83
N ALA A 99 -34.83 -28.02 9.38
CA ALA A 99 -35.85 -28.68 8.59
C ALA A 99 -36.80 -27.67 7.92
N THR A 100 -37.14 -26.57 8.60
CA THR A 100 -37.94 -25.49 7.99
C THR A 100 -37.19 -24.77 6.89
N ASP A 101 -35.91 -24.44 7.09
CA ASP A 101 -35.07 -23.80 6.06
C ASP A 101 -34.87 -24.72 4.84
N GLN A 102 -34.68 -26.02 5.08
CA GLN A 102 -34.58 -27.01 4.01
C GLN A 102 -35.91 -27.15 3.24
N ALA A 103 -37.05 -27.13 3.93
CA ALA A 103 -38.35 -27.18 3.27
C ALA A 103 -38.61 -25.93 2.41
N GLU A 104 -38.16 -24.75 2.86
CA GLU A 104 -38.26 -23.50 2.11
C GLU A 104 -37.38 -23.51 0.86
N SER A 105 -36.11 -23.89 0.97
CA SER A 105 -35.21 -24.02 -0.17
C SER A 105 -35.68 -25.08 -1.18
N MET A 106 -36.26 -26.19 -0.72
CA MET A 106 -36.87 -27.19 -1.61
C MET A 106 -38.10 -26.66 -2.35
N ARG A 107 -38.93 -25.80 -1.72
CA ARG A 107 -40.04 -25.13 -2.40
C ARG A 107 -39.52 -24.17 -3.47
N GLN A 108 -38.51 -23.36 -3.16
CA GLN A 108 -37.89 -22.46 -4.13
C GLN A 108 -37.29 -23.23 -5.32
N LEU A 109 -36.60 -24.34 -5.07
CA LEU A 109 -36.07 -25.21 -6.14
C LEU A 109 -37.18 -25.84 -6.97
N ARG A 110 -38.30 -26.24 -6.36
CA ARG A 110 -39.47 -26.76 -7.08
C ARG A 110 -40.12 -25.69 -7.94
N ASP A 111 -40.27 -24.48 -7.41
CA ASP A 111 -40.84 -23.35 -8.15
C ASP A 111 -39.94 -22.97 -9.34
N LEU A 112 -38.61 -22.99 -9.14
CA LEU A 112 -37.62 -22.87 -10.22
C LEU A 112 -37.67 -24.03 -11.21
N ALA A 113 -37.87 -25.27 -10.77
CA ALA A 113 -37.96 -26.44 -11.65
C ALA A 113 -39.26 -26.45 -12.48
N CYS A 114 -40.36 -25.92 -11.93
CA CYS A 114 -41.63 -25.77 -12.63
C CYS A 114 -41.67 -24.58 -13.60
N LEU A 115 -40.76 -23.61 -13.46
CA LEU A 115 -40.58 -22.56 -14.46
C LEU A 115 -40.03 -23.19 -15.75
N SER A 116 -40.81 -23.07 -16.84
CA SER A 116 -40.38 -23.38 -18.21
C SER A 116 -39.02 -22.74 -18.48
N ASP A 117 -38.14 -23.40 -19.25
CA ASP A 117 -36.80 -22.90 -19.56
C ASP A 117 -36.82 -21.49 -20.17
N LYS A 118 -37.93 -21.12 -20.80
CA LYS A 118 -38.19 -19.77 -21.34
C LYS A 118 -38.47 -18.70 -20.29
N ALA A 119 -38.97 -19.09 -19.12
CA ALA A 119 -39.18 -18.21 -17.97
C ALA A 119 -37.91 -18.13 -17.11
N LYS A 120 -37.14 -19.22 -17.00
CA LYS A 120 -35.80 -19.19 -16.40
C LYS A 120 -34.87 -18.25 -17.16
N SER A 121 -34.80 -18.37 -18.49
CA SER A 121 -33.95 -17.48 -19.29
C SER A 121 -34.35 -16.02 -19.18
N LEU A 122 -35.62 -15.72 -18.85
CA LEU A 122 -36.11 -14.35 -18.67
C LEU A 122 -35.83 -13.79 -17.27
N ILE A 123 -35.91 -14.63 -16.23
CA ILE A 123 -35.60 -14.27 -14.84
C ILE A 123 -34.08 -14.11 -14.64
N TYR A 124 -33.29 -15.03 -15.20
CA TYR A 124 -31.83 -14.99 -15.09
C TYR A 124 -31.17 -14.07 -16.11
N ARG A 125 -31.91 -13.58 -17.11
CA ARG A 125 -31.45 -12.66 -18.16
C ARG A 125 -30.60 -11.50 -17.63
N ASP A 126 -31.14 -10.76 -16.67
CA ASP A 126 -30.49 -9.54 -16.18
C ASP A 126 -29.25 -9.90 -15.34
N SER A 127 -29.30 -11.02 -14.62
CA SER A 127 -28.15 -11.55 -13.87
C SER A 127 -27.04 -12.06 -14.81
N GLU A 128 -27.40 -12.70 -15.93
CA GLU A 128 -26.46 -13.16 -16.93
C GLU A 128 -25.78 -11.96 -17.60
N ILE A 129 -26.55 -10.95 -18.03
CA ILE A 129 -26.01 -9.71 -18.64
C ILE A 129 -25.05 -9.02 -17.66
N GLU A 130 -25.39 -8.93 -16.38
CA GLU A 130 -24.52 -8.30 -15.39
C GLU A 130 -23.23 -9.11 -15.15
N ALA A 131 -23.33 -10.44 -15.05
CA ALA A 131 -22.15 -11.30 -14.95
C ALA A 131 -21.25 -11.18 -16.19
N PHE A 132 -21.84 -11.01 -17.38
CA PHE A 132 -21.09 -10.76 -18.61
C PHE A 132 -20.42 -9.39 -18.61
N ARG A 133 -21.13 -8.32 -18.20
CA ARG A 133 -20.53 -6.98 -18.05
C ARG A 133 -19.33 -7.01 -17.11
N GLU A 134 -19.47 -7.67 -15.97
CA GLU A 134 -18.37 -7.84 -15.01
C GLU A 134 -17.19 -8.59 -15.63
N THR A 135 -17.46 -9.66 -16.38
CA THR A 135 -16.41 -10.45 -17.05
C THR A 135 -15.69 -9.65 -18.13
N VAL A 136 -16.42 -8.90 -18.96
CA VAL A 136 -15.86 -8.00 -19.99
C VAL A 136 -15.05 -6.89 -19.32
N GLN A 137 -15.57 -6.29 -18.25
CA GLN A 137 -14.87 -5.25 -17.49
C GLN A 137 -13.57 -5.78 -16.88
N HIS A 138 -13.58 -7.02 -16.36
CA HIS A 138 -12.39 -7.67 -15.86
C HIS A 138 -11.37 -7.98 -16.97
N ALA A 139 -11.82 -8.37 -18.17
CA ALA A 139 -10.95 -8.51 -19.34
C ALA A 139 -10.33 -7.17 -19.77
N LEU A 140 -11.11 -6.08 -19.72
CA LEU A 140 -10.64 -4.72 -19.96
C LEU A 140 -9.58 -4.28 -18.96
N PHE A 141 -9.77 -4.55 -17.66
CA PHE A 141 -8.76 -4.25 -16.64
C PHE A 141 -7.46 -5.03 -16.85
N ARG A 142 -7.54 -6.24 -17.40
CA ARG A 142 -6.36 -7.04 -17.79
C ARG A 142 -5.74 -6.60 -19.11
N GLN A 143 -6.31 -5.61 -19.79
CA GLN A 143 -5.93 -5.15 -21.13
C GLN A 143 -6.00 -6.27 -22.20
N ASP A 144 -6.83 -7.29 -21.98
CA ASP A 144 -7.07 -8.36 -22.95
C ASP A 144 -8.31 -8.01 -23.79
N TYR A 145 -8.13 -7.09 -24.72
CA TYR A 145 -9.20 -6.60 -25.60
C TYR A 145 -9.73 -7.71 -26.52
N LYS A 146 -8.89 -8.69 -26.88
CA LYS A 146 -9.30 -9.78 -27.76
C LYS A 146 -10.25 -10.73 -27.04
N ALA A 147 -9.96 -11.08 -25.78
CA ALA A 147 -10.88 -11.84 -24.96
C ALA A 147 -12.20 -11.09 -24.73
N ALA A 148 -12.14 -9.77 -24.48
CA ALA A 148 -13.33 -8.93 -24.35
C ALA A 148 -14.19 -8.93 -25.62
N GLU A 149 -13.59 -8.79 -26.81
CA GLU A 149 -14.29 -8.83 -28.10
C GLU A 149 -14.94 -10.20 -28.36
N GLN A 150 -14.24 -11.30 -28.05
CA GLN A 150 -14.78 -12.65 -28.17
C GLN A 150 -15.99 -12.88 -27.25
N LEU A 151 -15.90 -12.43 -26.00
CA LEU A 151 -17.03 -12.52 -25.05
C LEU A 151 -18.26 -11.74 -25.55
N ILE A 152 -18.04 -10.59 -26.19
CA ILE A 152 -19.12 -9.78 -26.76
C ILE A 152 -19.75 -10.48 -27.98
N GLU A 153 -18.95 -11.11 -28.84
CA GLU A 153 -19.44 -11.91 -29.96
C GLU A 153 -20.28 -13.10 -29.47
N GLU A 154 -19.81 -13.81 -28.43
CA GLU A 154 -20.57 -14.91 -27.82
C GLU A 154 -21.93 -14.46 -27.25
N ILE A 155 -22.01 -13.25 -26.66
CA ILE A 155 -23.27 -12.68 -26.15
C ILE A 155 -24.24 -12.39 -27.29
N GLU A 156 -23.74 -11.83 -28.40
CA GLU A 156 -24.57 -11.54 -29.56
C GLU A 156 -25.14 -12.82 -30.17
N GLU A 157 -24.32 -13.87 -30.32
CA GLU A 157 -24.71 -15.15 -30.92
C GLU A 157 -25.64 -15.97 -30.02
N LYS A 158 -25.31 -16.12 -28.72
CA LYS A 158 -26.05 -17.01 -27.81
C LYS A 158 -27.31 -16.38 -27.23
N ILE A 159 -27.29 -15.07 -27.00
CA ILE A 159 -28.33 -14.37 -26.22
C ILE A 159 -29.17 -13.43 -27.11
N GLY A 160 -28.69 -13.08 -28.30
CA GLY A 160 -29.44 -12.30 -29.29
C GLY A 160 -29.55 -10.80 -28.97
N TYR A 161 -28.72 -10.27 -28.08
CA TYR A 161 -28.73 -8.86 -27.67
C TYR A 161 -27.72 -8.01 -28.46
N ALA A 162 -28.05 -7.75 -29.72
CA ALA A 162 -27.21 -6.94 -30.61
C ALA A 162 -26.95 -5.52 -30.07
N GLU A 163 -27.95 -4.89 -29.42
CA GLU A 163 -27.81 -3.52 -28.90
C GLU A 163 -26.83 -3.40 -27.73
N GLU A 164 -26.89 -4.34 -26.77
CA GLU A 164 -25.96 -4.34 -25.63
C GLU A 164 -24.55 -4.75 -26.06
N ALA A 165 -24.43 -5.71 -26.99
CA ALA A 165 -23.16 -6.08 -27.58
C ALA A 165 -22.49 -4.87 -28.28
N GLU A 166 -23.25 -4.10 -29.06
CA GLU A 166 -22.73 -2.89 -29.71
C GLU A 166 -22.29 -1.83 -28.69
N ARG A 167 -23.06 -1.64 -27.62
CA ARG A 167 -22.68 -0.74 -26.52
C ARG A 167 -21.37 -1.19 -25.85
N LEU A 168 -21.21 -2.49 -25.61
CA LEU A 168 -19.98 -3.04 -25.05
C LEU A 168 -18.80 -2.90 -26.01
N ARG A 169 -18.97 -3.11 -27.33
CA ARG A 169 -17.92 -2.87 -28.34
C ARG A 169 -17.45 -1.43 -28.32
N LYS A 170 -18.38 -0.48 -28.27
CA LYS A 170 -18.06 0.94 -28.16
C LYS A 170 -17.26 1.23 -26.89
N ASN A 171 -17.69 0.69 -25.74
CA ASN A 171 -16.96 0.85 -24.49
C ASN A 171 -15.55 0.26 -24.58
N VAL A 172 -15.39 -0.94 -25.15
CA VAL A 172 -14.07 -1.57 -25.34
C VAL A 172 -13.18 -0.72 -26.23
N ALA A 173 -13.71 -0.19 -27.34
CA ALA A 173 -12.98 0.71 -28.23
C ALA A 173 -12.55 2.00 -27.51
N ASP A 174 -13.44 2.61 -26.74
CA ASP A 174 -13.16 3.81 -25.96
C ASP A 174 -12.08 3.56 -24.91
N PHE A 175 -12.15 2.44 -24.17
CA PHE A 175 -11.12 2.03 -23.20
C PHE A 175 -9.77 1.75 -23.85
N ARG A 176 -9.76 1.08 -25.00
CA ARG A 176 -8.55 0.79 -25.77
C ARG A 176 -7.89 2.09 -26.25
N ASN A 177 -8.68 3.02 -26.77
CA ASN A 177 -8.22 4.31 -27.24
C ASN A 177 -7.67 5.16 -26.08
N ALA A 178 -8.37 5.21 -24.94
CA ALA A 178 -7.91 5.91 -23.75
C ALA A 178 -6.57 5.35 -23.23
N THR A 179 -6.45 4.03 -23.14
CA THR A 179 -5.20 3.38 -22.70
C THR A 179 -4.06 3.62 -23.69
N MET A 180 -4.36 3.62 -24.99
CA MET A 180 -3.39 3.95 -26.03
C MET A 180 -2.93 5.41 -25.91
N GLU A 181 -3.86 6.33 -25.73
CA GLU A 181 -3.57 7.76 -25.57
C GLU A 181 -2.74 8.03 -24.31
N GLU A 182 -3.02 7.35 -23.19
CA GLU A 182 -2.20 7.45 -21.97
C GLU A 182 -0.76 6.98 -22.22
N LYS A 183 -0.58 5.85 -22.91
CA LYS A 183 0.75 5.33 -23.27
C LYS A 183 1.50 6.31 -24.19
N VAL A 184 0.81 6.91 -25.15
CA VAL A 184 1.36 7.94 -26.04
C VAL A 184 1.73 9.18 -25.25
N GLN A 185 0.86 9.67 -24.36
CA GLN A 185 1.12 10.85 -23.55
C GLN A 185 2.33 10.64 -22.62
N ALA A 186 2.39 9.50 -21.93
CA ALA A 186 3.54 9.14 -21.10
C ALA A 186 4.84 9.06 -21.92
N ALA A 187 4.78 8.63 -23.18
CA ALA A 187 5.92 8.63 -24.08
C ALA A 187 6.34 10.04 -24.51
N VAL A 188 5.37 10.91 -24.85
CA VAL A 188 5.61 12.32 -25.17
C VAL A 188 6.24 13.04 -23.97
N ASP A 189 5.76 12.79 -22.76
CA ASP A 189 6.30 13.39 -21.53
C ASP A 189 7.74 12.95 -21.25
N ARG A 190 8.08 11.68 -21.54
CA ARG A 190 9.48 11.21 -21.47
C ARG A 190 10.37 11.98 -22.45
N VAL A 191 9.92 12.18 -23.69
CA VAL A 191 10.68 12.98 -24.67
C VAL A 191 10.77 14.44 -24.21
N ALA A 192 9.71 15.02 -23.66
CA ALA A 192 9.73 16.38 -23.12
C ALA A 192 10.76 16.55 -21.99
N LYS A 193 10.91 15.56 -21.09
CA LYS A 193 11.96 15.54 -20.07
C LYS A 193 13.37 15.51 -20.68
N LEU A 194 13.59 14.72 -21.73
CA LEU A 194 14.87 14.70 -22.46
C LEU A 194 15.17 16.04 -23.13
N LEU A 195 14.15 16.72 -23.65
CA LEU A 195 14.30 18.06 -24.22
C LEU A 195 14.66 19.11 -23.17
N ALA A 196 14.06 19.05 -21.98
CA ALA A 196 14.41 19.92 -20.87
C ALA A 196 15.86 19.72 -20.38
N ALA A 197 16.37 18.48 -20.48
CA ALA A 197 17.76 18.14 -20.20
C ALA A 197 18.74 18.46 -21.35
N HIS A 198 18.25 19.00 -22.48
CA HIS A 198 19.04 19.27 -23.70
C HIS A 198 19.73 18.02 -24.29
N ASP A 199 19.23 16.80 -24.00
CA ASP A 199 19.76 15.55 -24.56
C ASP A 199 19.07 15.20 -25.89
N TRP A 200 19.42 15.95 -26.93
CA TRP A 200 18.79 15.87 -28.25
C TRP A 200 18.97 14.51 -28.92
N ALA A 201 20.14 13.89 -28.74
CA ALA A 201 20.46 12.61 -29.37
C ALA A 201 19.60 11.48 -28.79
N ARG A 202 19.41 11.45 -27.47
CA ARG A 202 18.48 10.49 -26.85
C ARG A 202 17.03 10.78 -27.23
N ALA A 203 16.62 12.05 -27.22
CA ALA A 203 15.26 12.43 -27.61
C ALA A 203 14.93 11.94 -29.04
N LEU A 204 15.84 12.13 -30.00
CA LEU A 204 15.61 11.72 -31.39
C LEU A 204 15.51 10.20 -31.55
N ARG A 205 16.39 9.43 -30.87
CA ARG A 205 16.34 7.96 -30.88
C ARG A 205 15.04 7.44 -30.27
N GLU A 206 14.60 8.02 -29.16
CA GLU A 206 13.33 7.69 -28.53
C GLU A 206 12.15 7.98 -29.46
N THR A 207 12.14 9.13 -30.12
CA THR A 207 11.11 9.47 -31.09
C THR A 207 11.07 8.51 -32.28
N GLN A 208 12.22 8.08 -32.81
CA GLN A 208 12.26 7.08 -33.89
C GLN A 208 11.64 5.75 -33.46
N ARG A 209 11.96 5.28 -32.24
CA ARG A 209 11.36 4.07 -31.66
C ARG A 209 9.84 4.23 -31.48
N LEU A 210 9.38 5.39 -31.05
CA LEU A 210 7.95 5.67 -30.90
C LEU A 210 7.24 5.72 -32.25
N GLY A 211 7.89 6.25 -33.30
CA GLY A 211 7.34 6.24 -34.65
C GLY A 211 7.11 4.83 -35.21
N THR A 212 7.96 3.86 -34.85
CA THR A 212 7.72 2.45 -35.23
C THR A 212 6.62 1.77 -34.43
N LEU A 213 6.44 2.14 -33.16
CA LEU A 213 5.44 1.53 -32.28
C LEU A 213 4.04 2.12 -32.46
N PHE A 214 3.95 3.39 -32.86
CA PHE A 214 2.71 4.16 -32.94
C PHE A 214 2.67 4.94 -34.26
N ALA A 215 2.67 4.22 -35.38
CA ALA A 215 2.73 4.82 -36.73
C ALA A 215 1.55 5.75 -37.04
N ASP A 216 0.37 5.49 -36.46
CA ASP A 216 -0.87 6.20 -36.78
C ASP A 216 -1.13 7.43 -35.86
N ASN A 217 -0.19 7.82 -35.01
CA ASN A 217 -0.41 8.90 -34.04
C ASN A 217 0.29 10.21 -34.45
N ASP A 218 -0.52 11.23 -34.76
CA ASP A 218 -0.08 12.57 -35.13
C ASP A 218 0.85 13.22 -34.08
N LYS A 219 0.59 13.01 -32.78
CA LYS A 219 1.39 13.61 -31.70
C LYS A 219 2.83 13.11 -31.74
N ILE A 220 3.05 11.85 -32.15
CA ILE A 220 4.37 11.23 -32.25
C ILE A 220 5.06 11.61 -33.55
N ALA A 221 4.31 11.66 -34.66
CA ALA A 221 4.82 12.13 -35.95
C ALA A 221 5.36 13.57 -35.89
N GLU A 222 4.80 14.39 -35.02
CA GLU A 222 5.19 15.78 -34.80
C GLU A 222 6.44 15.95 -33.90
N LEU A 223 6.82 14.94 -33.10
CA LEU A 223 7.95 15.03 -32.17
C LEU A 223 9.29 15.39 -32.81
N PRO A 224 9.72 14.82 -33.96
CA PRO A 224 10.98 15.21 -34.60
C PRO A 224 11.04 16.70 -34.94
N ARG A 225 9.92 17.25 -35.43
CA ARG A 225 9.82 18.69 -35.74
C ARG A 225 9.93 19.52 -34.47
N ARG A 226 9.25 19.13 -33.38
CA ARG A 226 9.34 19.80 -32.07
C ARG A 226 10.77 19.78 -31.52
N ILE A 227 11.50 18.66 -31.64
CA ILE A 227 12.89 18.55 -31.22
C ILE A 227 13.77 19.52 -31.99
N HIS A 228 13.62 19.56 -33.32
CA HIS A 228 14.36 20.50 -34.17
C HIS A 228 14.07 21.97 -33.81
N LEU A 229 12.80 22.32 -33.61
CA LEU A 229 12.40 23.66 -33.19
C LEU A 229 12.99 24.03 -31.82
N ALA A 230 12.95 23.12 -30.85
CA ALA A 230 13.52 23.33 -29.53
C ALA A 230 15.04 23.54 -29.58
N ARG A 231 15.76 22.74 -30.38
CA ARG A 231 17.21 22.88 -30.59
C ARG A 231 17.56 24.22 -31.23
N THR A 232 16.83 24.62 -32.27
CA THR A 232 17.04 25.93 -32.93
C THR A 232 16.74 27.10 -32.01
N LYS A 233 15.67 26.99 -31.20
CA LYS A 233 15.35 27.99 -30.18
C LYS A 233 16.47 28.12 -29.15
N HIS A 234 16.93 27.01 -28.59
CA HIS A 234 18.02 27.00 -27.62
C HIS A 234 19.31 27.62 -28.18
N LYS A 235 19.68 27.26 -29.41
CA LYS A 235 20.80 27.88 -30.12
C LYS A 235 20.65 29.40 -30.24
N ARG A 236 19.46 29.89 -30.61
CA ARG A 236 19.18 31.33 -30.71
C ARG A 236 19.30 32.01 -29.35
N ASP A 237 18.80 31.38 -28.30
CA ASP A 237 18.86 31.90 -26.94
C ASP A 237 20.33 31.99 -26.45
N LEU A 238 21.17 30.99 -26.76
CA LEU A 238 22.61 31.01 -26.50
C LEU A 238 23.33 32.13 -27.27
N LEU A 239 23.02 32.32 -28.57
CA LEU A 239 23.58 33.41 -29.38
C LEU A 239 23.23 34.78 -28.81
N GLN A 240 21.98 34.95 -28.35
CA GLN A 240 21.54 36.19 -27.71
C GLN A 240 22.28 36.42 -26.39
N ALA A 241 22.36 35.40 -25.53
CA ALA A 241 23.08 35.48 -24.26
C ALA A 241 24.57 35.81 -24.47
N TYR A 242 25.20 35.23 -25.49
CA TYR A 242 26.57 35.54 -25.87
C TYR A 242 26.72 37.00 -26.31
N GLY A 243 25.82 37.49 -27.17
CA GLY A 243 25.77 38.90 -27.58
C GLY A 243 25.57 39.87 -26.41
N GLU A 244 24.81 39.48 -25.39
CA GLU A 244 24.63 40.27 -24.17
C GLU A 244 25.88 40.25 -23.28
N ALA A 245 26.49 39.09 -23.07
CA ALA A 245 27.70 38.93 -22.28
C ALA A 245 28.88 39.72 -22.89
N THR A 246 29.04 39.65 -24.21
CA THR A 246 30.08 40.42 -24.92
C THR A 246 29.87 41.92 -24.81
N ARG A 247 28.62 42.41 -24.89
CA ARG A 247 28.30 43.84 -24.66
C ARG A 247 28.62 44.29 -23.23
N LYS A 248 28.38 43.44 -22.24
CA LYS A 248 28.70 43.69 -20.82
C LYS A 248 30.19 43.53 -20.50
N LYS A 249 31.01 43.08 -21.46
CA LYS A 249 32.42 42.72 -21.26
C LYS A 249 32.62 41.62 -20.20
N ASP A 250 31.62 40.75 -20.04
CA ASP A 250 31.71 39.58 -19.17
C ASP A 250 32.43 38.45 -19.91
N VAL A 251 33.75 38.46 -19.80
CA VAL A 251 34.64 37.63 -20.63
C VAL A 251 34.51 36.15 -20.31
N ASP A 252 34.43 35.78 -19.03
CA ASP A 252 34.38 34.39 -18.60
C ASP A 252 33.07 33.74 -19.03
N ARG A 253 31.94 34.44 -18.79
CA ARG A 253 30.63 33.98 -19.25
C ARG A 253 30.53 33.87 -20.77
N SER A 254 31.14 34.80 -21.50
CA SER A 254 31.17 34.73 -22.97
C SER A 254 31.92 33.48 -23.47
N ILE A 255 32.99 33.05 -22.79
CA ILE A 255 33.75 31.85 -23.17
C ILE A 255 32.96 30.57 -22.86
N ASP A 256 32.30 30.51 -21.71
CA ASP A 256 31.48 29.35 -21.36
C ASP A 256 30.29 29.20 -22.33
N LEU A 257 29.64 30.31 -22.69
CA LEU A 257 28.59 30.30 -23.72
C LEU A 257 29.10 29.87 -25.10
N LEU A 258 30.33 30.23 -25.48
CA LEU A 258 30.94 29.75 -26.72
C LEU A 258 31.20 28.24 -26.70
N ARG A 259 31.64 27.69 -25.56
CA ARG A 259 31.82 26.24 -25.38
C ARG A 259 30.49 25.50 -25.50
N GLU A 260 29.42 26.03 -24.90
CA GLU A 260 28.07 25.46 -25.03
C GLU A 260 27.52 25.57 -26.44
N LEU A 261 27.89 26.62 -27.19
CA LEU A 261 27.39 26.88 -28.53
C LEU A 261 28.06 26.03 -29.63
N ASP A 262 29.32 25.63 -29.45
CA ASP A 262 30.13 24.90 -30.43
C ASP A 262 29.42 23.69 -31.07
N PRO A 263 28.72 22.80 -30.32
CA PRO A 263 28.02 21.65 -30.90
C PRO A 263 26.80 22.00 -31.79
N TYR A 264 26.36 23.26 -31.78
CA TYR A 264 25.17 23.74 -32.49
C TYR A 264 25.48 24.59 -33.73
N LEU A 265 26.75 24.96 -33.92
CA LEU A 265 27.16 25.82 -35.02
C LEU A 265 27.45 25.01 -36.27
N THR A 266 27.00 25.54 -37.40
CA THR A 266 27.50 25.12 -38.70
C THR A 266 28.87 25.76 -38.95
N PRO A 267 29.70 25.20 -39.86
CA PRO A 267 31.00 25.79 -40.20
C PRO A 267 30.92 27.25 -40.65
N GLN A 268 29.83 27.64 -41.33
CA GLN A 268 29.63 29.02 -41.79
C GLN A 268 29.31 29.98 -40.63
N GLU A 269 28.45 29.57 -39.70
CA GLU A 269 28.12 30.38 -38.52
C GLU A 269 29.31 30.49 -37.56
N ALA A 270 30.08 29.41 -37.40
CA ALA A 270 31.32 29.43 -36.63
C ALA A 270 32.34 30.40 -37.23
N ALA A 271 32.44 30.47 -38.57
CA ALA A 271 33.30 31.44 -39.24
C ALA A 271 32.86 32.89 -38.96
N ALA A 272 31.55 33.17 -38.94
CA ALA A 272 31.01 34.50 -38.64
C ALA A 272 31.29 34.94 -37.19
N LEU A 273 31.28 34.00 -36.23
CA LEU A 273 31.57 34.30 -34.82
C LEU A 273 33.06 34.35 -34.49
N ARG A 274 33.93 33.86 -35.38
CA ARG A 274 35.36 33.65 -35.12
C ARG A 274 36.07 34.92 -34.65
N GLU A 275 35.83 36.06 -35.29
CA GLU A 275 36.51 37.31 -34.95
C GLU A 275 36.05 37.85 -33.57
N SER A 276 34.74 37.78 -33.30
CA SER A 276 34.18 38.13 -31.99
C SER A 276 34.75 37.23 -30.88
N ALA A 277 34.73 35.91 -31.10
CA ALA A 277 35.28 34.93 -30.15
C ALA A 277 36.76 35.15 -29.89
N ARG A 278 37.56 35.41 -30.94
CA ARG A 278 38.99 35.73 -30.81
C ARG A 278 39.22 36.97 -29.94
N GLY A 279 38.38 38.00 -30.09
CA GLY A 279 38.41 39.19 -29.25
C GLY A 279 38.20 38.86 -27.76
N VAL A 280 37.21 38.03 -27.44
CA VAL A 280 36.92 37.59 -26.06
C VAL A 280 38.07 36.76 -25.49
N PHE A 281 38.61 35.78 -26.22
CA PHE A 281 39.75 34.99 -25.76
C PHE A 281 41.01 35.83 -25.54
N LYS A 282 41.26 36.82 -26.41
CA LYS A 282 42.36 37.77 -26.23
C LYS A 282 42.15 38.64 -24.98
N ALA A 283 40.92 39.07 -24.72
CA ALA A 283 40.59 39.82 -23.51
C ALA A 283 40.80 38.97 -22.24
N ARG A 284 40.42 37.68 -22.24
CA ARG A 284 40.68 36.78 -21.10
C ARG A 284 42.16 36.60 -20.86
N LEU A 285 42.93 36.33 -21.91
CA LEU A 285 44.37 36.18 -21.81
C LEU A 285 45.03 37.45 -21.24
N ASN A 286 44.61 38.63 -21.69
CA ASN A 286 45.09 39.89 -21.14
C ASN A 286 44.71 40.07 -19.67
N ASN A 287 43.48 39.75 -19.28
CA ASN A 287 43.03 39.84 -17.88
C ASN A 287 43.84 38.91 -16.97
N LEU A 288 44.05 37.65 -17.36
CA LEU A 288 44.89 36.70 -16.63
C LEU A 288 46.35 37.18 -16.57
N GLY A 289 46.87 37.74 -17.68
CA GLY A 289 48.22 38.31 -17.72
C GLY A 289 48.41 39.49 -16.76
N VAL A 290 47.40 40.37 -16.65
CA VAL A 290 47.40 41.48 -15.68
C VAL A 290 47.32 40.95 -14.25
N GLN A 291 46.43 39.99 -13.95
CA GLN A 291 46.35 39.37 -12.63
C GLN A 291 47.66 38.71 -12.23
N PHE A 292 48.28 37.96 -13.13
CA PHE A 292 49.58 37.34 -12.92
C PHE A 292 50.65 38.40 -12.61
N ALA A 293 50.70 39.49 -13.36
CA ALA A 293 51.66 40.58 -13.12
C ALA A 293 51.45 41.23 -11.75
N ILE A 294 50.20 41.53 -11.37
CA ILE A 294 49.85 42.10 -10.06
C ILE A 294 50.28 41.14 -8.93
N PHE A 295 49.95 39.85 -9.02
CA PHE A 295 50.35 38.88 -7.98
C PHE A 295 51.86 38.72 -7.85
N VAL A 296 52.61 38.88 -8.94
CA VAL A 296 54.08 38.88 -8.91
C VAL A 296 54.64 40.15 -8.29
N GLU A 297 54.01 41.31 -8.54
CA GLU A 297 54.39 42.60 -7.96
C GLU A 297 54.08 42.66 -6.46
N ASP A 298 52.94 42.14 -6.03
CA ASP A 298 52.48 42.08 -4.64
C ASP A 298 53.09 40.92 -3.83
N GLU A 299 54.06 40.18 -4.40
CA GLU A 299 54.71 39.01 -3.80
C GLU A 299 53.75 37.88 -3.36
N GLN A 300 52.57 37.81 -3.95
CA GLN A 300 51.56 36.79 -3.70
C GLN A 300 51.86 35.51 -4.51
N TRP A 301 52.96 34.85 -4.18
CA TRP A 301 53.55 33.76 -4.99
C TRP A 301 52.58 32.60 -5.28
N ALA A 302 51.76 32.20 -4.29
CA ALA A 302 50.80 31.11 -4.46
C ALA A 302 49.71 31.45 -5.50
N GLN A 303 49.20 32.69 -5.48
CA GLN A 303 48.18 33.16 -6.44
C GLN A 303 48.79 33.39 -7.82
N ALA A 304 50.02 33.90 -7.89
CA ALA A 304 50.77 34.03 -9.14
C ALA A 304 50.99 32.67 -9.82
N ILE A 305 51.35 31.63 -9.05
CA ILE A 305 51.51 30.26 -9.57
C ILE A 305 50.17 29.75 -10.11
N ALA A 306 49.08 29.90 -9.37
CA ALA A 306 47.75 29.46 -9.81
C ALA A 306 47.30 30.14 -11.12
N ALA A 307 47.43 31.47 -11.19
CA ALA A 307 47.11 32.23 -12.41
C ALA A 307 48.02 31.83 -13.59
N GLY A 308 49.32 31.59 -13.32
CA GLY A 308 50.27 31.14 -14.33
C GLY A 308 49.95 29.75 -14.87
N GLU A 309 49.59 28.81 -14.01
CA GLU A 309 49.15 27.46 -14.40
C GLU A 309 47.86 27.51 -15.22
N GLU A 310 46.92 28.39 -14.89
CA GLU A 310 45.71 28.61 -15.68
C GLU A 310 46.03 29.12 -17.09
N ILE A 311 46.89 30.14 -17.23
CA ILE A 311 47.35 30.65 -18.54
C ILE A 311 47.96 29.53 -19.38
N ILE A 312 48.81 28.70 -18.77
CA ILE A 312 49.51 27.61 -19.44
C ILE A 312 48.54 26.53 -19.91
N ARG A 313 47.53 26.21 -19.10
CA ARG A 313 46.52 25.19 -19.38
C ARG A 313 45.54 25.64 -20.45
N GLU A 314 45.03 26.86 -20.36
CA GLU A 314 44.01 27.36 -21.27
C GLU A 314 44.58 27.90 -22.59
N PHE A 315 45.80 28.45 -22.56
CA PHE A 315 46.42 29.14 -23.71
C PHE A 315 47.84 28.64 -24.03
N PRO A 316 48.06 27.33 -24.24
CA PRO A 316 49.38 26.69 -24.26
C PRO A 316 50.32 27.17 -25.39
N ASN A 317 49.74 27.70 -26.47
CA ASN A 317 50.47 28.12 -27.68
C ASN A 317 50.70 29.63 -27.76
N THR A 318 50.38 30.37 -26.70
CA THR A 318 50.59 31.82 -26.69
C THR A 318 51.99 32.17 -26.22
N ARG A 319 52.52 33.29 -26.71
CA ARG A 319 53.81 33.84 -26.24
C ARG A 319 53.80 34.09 -24.73
N MET A 320 52.68 34.60 -24.20
CA MET A 320 52.50 34.83 -22.77
C MET A 320 52.64 33.52 -21.97
N ALA A 321 52.05 32.42 -22.41
CA ALA A 321 52.22 31.13 -21.74
C ALA A 321 53.68 30.64 -21.75
N GLN A 322 54.44 30.91 -22.82
CA GLN A 322 55.87 30.57 -22.87
C GLN A 322 56.69 31.41 -21.88
N GLU A 323 56.41 32.71 -21.79
CA GLU A 323 57.05 33.63 -20.85
C GLU A 323 56.68 33.34 -19.39
N VAL A 324 55.44 32.91 -19.14
CA VAL A 324 55.01 32.46 -17.80
C VAL A 324 55.71 31.16 -17.45
N ARG A 325 55.75 30.15 -18.35
CA ARG A 325 56.45 28.87 -18.12
C ARG A 325 57.91 29.08 -17.69
N SER A 326 58.64 29.96 -18.35
CA SER A 326 60.05 30.21 -18.01
C SER A 326 60.22 30.88 -16.63
N LYS A 327 59.19 31.57 -16.13
CA LYS A 327 59.20 32.20 -14.80
C LYS A 327 58.68 31.28 -13.69
N MET A 328 57.91 30.23 -14.00
CA MET A 328 57.28 29.35 -13.00
C MET A 328 58.27 28.72 -12.02
N ASP A 329 59.42 28.24 -12.49
CA ASP A 329 60.42 27.58 -11.62
C ASP A 329 60.98 28.55 -10.57
N SER A 330 61.23 29.80 -10.98
CA SER A 330 61.67 30.87 -10.06
C SER A 330 60.59 31.26 -9.06
N LEU A 331 59.31 31.30 -9.47
CA LEU A 331 58.20 31.63 -8.58
C LEU A 331 57.94 30.53 -7.56
N ARG A 332 58.06 29.26 -7.94
CA ARG A 332 57.97 28.11 -7.03
C ARG A 332 59.07 28.13 -5.98
N THR A 333 60.32 28.38 -6.41
CA THR A 333 61.45 28.52 -5.47
C THR A 333 61.22 29.67 -4.48
N ARG A 334 60.66 30.80 -4.93
CA ARG A 334 60.31 31.94 -4.06
C ARG A 334 59.15 31.65 -3.11
N ALA A 335 58.13 30.92 -3.58
CA ALA A 335 57.01 30.48 -2.74
C ALA A 335 57.47 29.54 -1.62
N GLU A 336 58.44 28.67 -1.90
CA GLU A 336 59.04 27.77 -0.89
C GLU A 336 59.94 28.52 0.10
N ALA A 337 60.61 29.59 -0.34
CA ALA A 337 61.47 30.42 0.49
C ALA A 337 60.71 31.46 1.34
N ALA A 338 59.52 31.88 0.89
CA ALA A 338 58.66 32.78 1.63
C ALA A 338 57.99 32.00 2.79
N PRO A 339 58.22 32.39 4.06
CA PRO A 339 57.52 31.74 5.17
C PRO A 339 56.02 31.97 5.01
N ASN A 340 55.26 30.87 5.03
CA ASN A 340 53.79 30.88 4.99
C ASN A 340 53.27 32.00 5.93
N PRO A 341 52.54 33.02 5.43
CA PRO A 341 51.78 33.86 6.33
C PRO A 341 50.81 32.94 7.05
N ALA A 342 51.03 32.77 8.36
CA ALA A 342 50.20 31.95 9.21
C ALA A 342 48.71 32.31 9.00
N THR A 343 47.89 31.27 8.95
CA THR A 343 46.41 31.28 8.98
C THR A 343 45.81 32.36 9.86
#